data_AF-A0AAV2I6Q6-F1
#
_entry.id   AF-A0AAV2I6Q6-F1
#
_cell.length_a   1.000
_cell.length_b   1.000
_cell.length_c   1.000
_cell.angle_alpha   90.00
_cell.angle_beta   90.00
_cell.angle_gamma   90.00
#
_symmetry.space_group_name_H-M   'P 1'
#
loop_
_entity.id
_entity.type
_entity.pdbx_description
1 polymer ?
#
loop_
_entity_poly.entity_id
_entity_poly.type
_entity_poly.pdbx_seq_one_letter_code
_entity_poly.pdbx_strand_id
1 'polypeptide(L)'
;PDGCLNGGAWSDVSETCRCCNGFVGLRCERYAESCSELMAYDYVTFNTKTFLLSPGFSAPFQTNCAVLKADEIRTDIVHQTIGNAINNTRTWSEYVDGYYAPENNSTERDFWLGLEKIHYLNQGGNLTKLIFVLDFGLANDSFRVKYDDVVIGGPETHYSLSYGQARIVTNNNNLPFSICMSPNTPTPFSTPDADHDQDPAVNCAGAAGAGWWFRNCNFSTECNPLG
;
A
#
# COMPACT_ATOMS: atom_id res chain seq x y z
N PRO A 1 4.78 31.57 24.28
CA PRO A 1 4.02 30.53 23.58
C PRO A 1 4.63 30.34 22.19
N ASP A 2 5.50 29.34 22.06
CA ASP A 2 6.06 29.02 20.75
C ASP A 2 4.89 28.55 19.84
N GLY A 3 4.61 29.33 18.81
CA GLY A 3 3.40 29.16 17.99
C GLY A 3 3.29 27.81 17.29
N CYS A 4 2.10 27.54 16.74
CA CYS A 4 1.86 26.39 15.87
C CYS A 4 2.80 26.44 14.65
N LEU A 5 3.32 25.28 14.27
CA LEU A 5 4.25 25.10 13.16
C LEU A 5 3.52 24.59 11.92
N ASN A 6 4.21 24.61 10.77
CA ASN A 6 3.79 23.95 9.53
C ASN A 6 2.37 24.33 9.06
N GLY A 7 1.95 25.58 9.29
CA GLY A 7 0.62 26.07 8.91
C GLY A 7 -0.51 25.68 9.86
N GLY A 8 -0.19 25.11 11.03
CA GLY A 8 -1.16 24.88 12.09
C GLY A 8 -1.76 26.17 12.63
N ALA A 9 -3.02 26.13 13.04
CA ALA A 9 -3.76 27.27 13.57
C ALA A 9 -4.00 27.11 15.08
N TRP A 10 -3.59 28.11 15.86
CA TRP A 10 -3.89 28.11 17.30
C TRP A 10 -5.39 28.27 17.55
N SER A 11 -5.90 27.55 18.54
CA SER A 11 -7.29 27.61 18.98
C SER A 11 -7.35 28.10 20.42
N ASP A 12 -7.82 29.32 20.64
CA ASP A 12 -7.98 29.87 21.99
C ASP A 12 -9.06 29.14 22.81
N VAL A 13 -9.96 28.42 22.15
CA VAL A 13 -11.04 27.65 22.81
C VAL A 13 -10.51 26.36 23.41
N SER A 14 -9.65 25.65 22.68
CA SER A 14 -9.10 24.36 23.11
C SER A 14 -7.69 24.47 23.70
N GLU A 15 -7.07 25.65 23.61
CA GLU A 15 -5.67 25.89 23.97
C GLU A 15 -4.69 24.92 23.29
N THR A 16 -4.98 24.57 22.03
CA THR A 16 -4.19 23.63 21.23
C THR A 16 -4.00 24.10 19.80
N CYS A 17 -3.02 23.54 19.10
CA CYS A 17 -2.84 23.71 17.67
C CYS A 17 -3.75 22.78 16.87
N ARG A 18 -4.48 23.34 15.91
CA ARG A 18 -5.19 22.60 14.86
C ARG A 18 -4.25 22.41 13.67
N CYS A 19 -3.83 21.18 13.45
CA CYS A 19 -2.89 20.84 12.39
C CYS A 19 -3.57 20.72 11.02
N CYS A 20 -2.77 20.59 9.96
CA CYS A 20 -3.25 20.43 8.58
C CYS A 20 -2.22 19.66 7.74
N ASN A 21 -2.60 19.24 6.53
CA ASN A 21 -1.68 18.71 5.51
C ASN A 21 -0.81 17.51 5.96
N GLY A 22 -1.33 16.67 6.86
CA GLY A 22 -0.60 15.48 7.35
C GLY A 22 0.36 15.75 8.51
N PHE A 23 0.42 16.99 9.00
CA PHE A 23 1.17 17.33 10.22
C PHE A 23 0.36 16.97 11.47
N VAL A 24 1.08 16.52 12.49
CA VAL A 24 0.58 16.03 13.77
C VAL A 24 1.50 16.48 14.91
N GLY A 25 1.06 16.26 16.15
CA GLY A 25 1.78 16.68 17.36
C GLY A 25 1.19 17.94 17.98
N LEU A 26 1.70 18.31 19.16
CA LEU A 26 1.14 19.40 19.97
C LEU A 26 1.23 20.76 19.29
N ARG A 27 2.23 20.92 18.41
CA ARG A 27 2.52 22.12 17.66
C ARG A 27 2.52 21.88 16.15
N CYS A 28 2.01 20.74 15.70
CA CYS A 28 2.06 20.32 14.28
C CYS A 28 3.49 20.19 13.76
N GLU A 29 4.40 19.76 14.62
CA GLU A 29 5.85 19.78 14.41
C GLU A 29 6.39 18.66 13.52
N ARG A 30 5.61 17.59 13.30
CA ARG A 30 6.06 16.41 12.54
C ARG A 30 4.98 15.89 11.61
N TYR A 31 5.39 15.12 10.61
CA TYR A 31 4.46 14.32 9.80
C TYR A 31 3.88 13.16 10.62
N ALA A 32 2.68 12.72 10.24
CA ALA A 32 2.11 11.47 10.75
C ALA A 32 2.97 10.26 10.35
N GLU A 33 2.96 9.24 11.19
CA GLU A 33 3.65 7.98 10.94
C GLU A 33 2.80 7.04 10.08
N SER A 34 1.46 7.12 10.20
CA SER A 34 0.54 6.29 9.44
C SER A 34 -0.76 7.04 9.12
N CYS A 35 -1.51 6.56 8.13
CA CYS A 35 -2.86 7.06 7.88
C CYS A 35 -3.77 6.90 9.11
N SER A 36 -3.57 5.85 9.92
CA SER A 36 -4.32 5.61 11.15
C SER A 36 -4.13 6.71 12.19
N GLU A 37 -2.92 7.28 12.29
CA GLU A 37 -2.66 8.41 13.19
C GLU A 37 -3.45 9.66 12.77
N LEU A 38 -3.64 9.86 11.46
CA LEU A 38 -4.36 11.01 10.93
C LEU A 38 -5.84 11.03 11.34
N MET A 39 -6.45 9.89 11.66
CA MET A 39 -7.87 9.79 12.06
C MET A 39 -8.24 10.64 13.29
N ALA A 40 -7.26 11.02 14.12
CA ALA A 40 -7.49 11.88 15.28
C ALA A 40 -7.68 13.37 14.91
N TYR A 41 -7.49 13.75 13.64
CA TYR A 41 -7.43 15.14 13.20
C TYR A 41 -8.61 15.55 12.29
N ASP A 42 -9.12 16.75 12.52
CA ASP A 42 -10.34 17.30 11.91
C ASP A 42 -10.22 17.60 10.40
N TYR A 43 -9.01 17.75 9.88
CA TYR A 43 -8.75 17.96 8.45
C TYR A 43 -8.87 16.68 7.61
N VAL A 44 -9.00 15.53 8.27
CA VAL A 44 -9.23 14.24 7.62
C VAL A 44 -10.73 14.04 7.44
N THR A 45 -11.15 14.02 6.19
CA THR A 45 -12.56 13.91 5.78
C THR A 45 -12.80 12.58 5.08
N PHE A 46 -14.07 12.18 4.96
CA PHE A 46 -14.47 11.11 4.04
C PHE A 46 -14.08 11.50 2.61
N ASN A 47 -12.95 10.96 2.11
CA ASN A 47 -12.45 10.97 0.72
C ASN A 47 -11.02 10.36 0.71
N THR A 48 -10.54 9.94 -0.45
CA THR A 48 -9.12 9.64 -0.67
C THR A 48 -8.33 10.96 -0.74
N LYS A 49 -7.24 11.08 0.02
CA LYS A 49 -6.27 12.18 -0.09
C LYS A 49 -4.85 11.64 -0.01
N THR A 50 -3.94 12.23 -0.77
CA THR A 50 -2.50 11.95 -0.67
C THR A 50 -1.89 12.73 0.50
N PHE A 51 -1.14 12.05 1.35
CA PHE A 51 -0.42 12.64 2.47
C PHE A 51 1.06 12.24 2.46
N LEU A 52 1.90 13.11 3.03
CA LEU A 52 3.27 12.76 3.40
C LEU A 52 3.27 12.11 4.79
N LEU A 53 3.85 10.92 4.87
CA LEU A 53 4.08 10.19 6.11
C LEU A 53 5.58 10.09 6.40
N SER A 54 5.96 10.08 7.68
CA SER A 54 7.36 9.92 8.10
C SER A 54 7.51 8.92 9.26
N PRO A 55 7.17 7.64 9.06
CA PRO A 55 7.28 6.62 10.10
C PRO A 55 8.74 6.20 10.32
N GLY A 56 9.47 6.95 11.12
CA GLY A 56 10.87 6.64 11.47
C GLY A 56 11.89 6.71 10.33
N PHE A 57 11.46 7.05 9.10
CA PHE A 57 12.35 7.25 7.96
C PHE A 57 13.06 8.59 8.00
N SER A 58 14.26 8.65 7.40
CA SER A 58 15.03 9.90 7.26
C SER A 58 14.39 10.90 6.31
N ALA A 59 13.53 10.43 5.40
CA ALA A 59 12.77 11.26 4.47
C ALA A 59 11.30 10.82 4.45
N PRO A 60 10.34 11.77 4.45
CA PRO A 60 8.93 11.44 4.33
C PRO A 60 8.58 10.88 2.95
N PHE A 61 7.52 10.09 2.87
CA PHE A 61 7.02 9.50 1.62
C PHE A 61 5.53 9.76 1.45
N GLN A 62 5.06 9.71 0.20
CA GLN A 62 3.65 9.92 -0.13
C GLN A 62 2.88 8.60 -0.22
N THR A 63 1.65 8.60 0.29
CA THR A 63 0.65 7.54 0.07
C THR A 63 -0.75 8.14 0.12
N ASN A 64 -1.73 7.42 -0.40
CA ASN A 64 -3.14 7.79 -0.30
C ASN A 64 -3.73 7.21 1.00
N CYS A 65 -4.37 8.09 1.77
CA CYS A 65 -5.18 7.74 2.90
C CYS A 65 -6.66 7.95 2.54
N ALA A 66 -7.49 6.91 2.70
CA ALA A 66 -8.93 6.99 2.44
C ALA A 66 -9.73 6.59 3.66
N VAL A 67 -10.46 7.54 4.25
CA VAL A 67 -11.40 7.24 5.34
C VAL A 67 -12.63 6.54 4.77
N LEU A 68 -12.81 5.28 5.14
CA LEU A 68 -13.91 4.43 4.67
C LEU A 68 -15.13 4.56 5.59
N LYS A 69 -14.90 4.62 6.90
CA LYS A 69 -15.91 4.89 7.94
C LYS A 69 -15.23 5.47 9.20
N ALA A 70 -16.01 5.79 10.23
CA ALA A 70 -15.55 6.53 11.40
C ALA A 70 -14.34 5.93 12.15
N ASP A 71 -14.11 4.63 12.03
CA ASP A 71 -13.05 3.86 12.68
C ASP A 71 -12.15 3.10 11.68
N GLU A 72 -12.27 3.40 10.39
CA GLU A 72 -11.55 2.68 9.33
C GLU A 72 -10.96 3.64 8.31
N ILE A 73 -9.63 3.68 8.27
CA ILE A 73 -8.86 4.36 7.24
C ILE A 73 -7.98 3.35 6.50
N ARG A 74 -7.95 3.48 5.19
CA ARG A 74 -7.13 2.67 4.29
C ARG A 74 -5.85 3.41 3.96
N THR A 75 -4.74 2.68 3.93
CA THR A 75 -3.45 3.14 3.38
C THR A 75 -3.21 2.41 2.07
N ASP A 76 -3.00 3.14 0.98
CA ASP A 76 -2.72 2.52 -0.32
C ASP A 76 -1.21 2.23 -0.43
N ILE A 77 -0.85 0.96 -0.61
CA ILE A 77 0.54 0.55 -0.85
C ILE A 77 0.84 0.38 -2.34
N VAL A 78 -0.20 0.30 -3.14
CA VAL A 78 -0.16 0.24 -4.60
C VAL A 78 -1.40 0.93 -5.14
N HIS A 79 -1.25 1.67 -6.22
CA HIS A 79 -2.36 2.16 -7.04
C HIS A 79 -1.96 2.01 -8.51
N GLN A 80 -2.86 1.46 -9.33
CA GLN A 80 -2.65 1.31 -10.76
C GLN A 80 -3.91 1.63 -11.55
N THR A 81 -3.77 2.46 -12.57
CA THR A 81 -4.83 2.81 -13.49
C THR A 81 -4.83 1.84 -14.67
N ILE A 82 -5.90 1.05 -14.82
CA ILE A 82 -6.05 0.13 -15.95
C ILE A 82 -6.01 0.92 -17.28
N GLY A 83 -5.18 0.46 -18.22
CA GLY A 83 -5.03 1.06 -19.55
C GLY A 83 -4.01 2.19 -19.67
N ASN A 84 -3.54 2.75 -18.55
CA ASN A 84 -2.44 3.72 -18.51
C ASN A 84 -1.55 3.49 -17.27
N ALA A 85 -1.26 2.23 -16.99
CA ALA A 85 -0.53 1.84 -15.80
C ALA A 85 0.93 2.29 -15.87
N ILE A 86 1.50 2.63 -14.71
CA ILE A 86 2.95 2.78 -14.58
C ILE A 86 3.68 1.51 -15.01
N ASN A 87 4.86 1.66 -15.62
CA ASN A 87 5.74 0.52 -15.91
C ASN A 87 6.19 -0.16 -14.61
N ASN A 88 5.81 -1.43 -14.44
CA ASN A 88 6.16 -2.29 -13.31
C ASN A 88 7.32 -3.25 -13.61
N THR A 89 7.86 -3.27 -14.83
CA THR A 89 9.11 -3.98 -15.12
C THR A 89 10.26 -3.18 -14.51
N ARG A 90 10.53 -3.45 -13.23
CA ARG A 90 11.44 -2.69 -12.36
C ARG A 90 12.42 -3.62 -11.67
N THR A 91 13.56 -3.05 -11.29
CA THR A 91 14.63 -3.75 -10.57
C THR A 91 14.27 -4.02 -9.11
N TRP A 92 14.99 -4.93 -8.45
CA TRP A 92 14.87 -5.20 -7.02
C TRP A 92 14.97 -3.93 -6.18
N SER A 93 15.99 -3.11 -6.45
CA SER A 93 16.21 -1.85 -5.74
C SER A 93 15.02 -0.90 -5.88
N GLU A 94 14.44 -0.77 -7.09
CA GLU A 94 13.25 0.06 -7.31
C GLU A 94 12.02 -0.48 -6.58
N TYR A 95 11.86 -1.80 -6.47
CA TYR A 95 10.78 -2.42 -5.69
C TYR A 95 10.97 -2.26 -4.19
N VAL A 96 12.21 -2.27 -3.69
CA VAL A 96 12.53 -1.99 -2.29
C VAL A 96 12.25 -0.52 -1.96
N ASP A 97 12.78 0.38 -2.79
CA ASP A 97 12.68 1.81 -2.60
C ASP A 97 11.28 2.35 -2.88
N GLY A 98 10.53 1.75 -3.80
CA GLY A 98 9.25 2.28 -4.29
C GLY A 98 9.41 3.21 -5.50
N TYR A 99 8.34 3.31 -6.27
CA TYR A 99 8.32 4.11 -7.50
C TYR A 99 6.92 4.68 -7.75
N TYR A 100 6.87 5.84 -8.39
CA TYR A 100 5.64 6.59 -8.60
C TYR A 100 5.60 7.12 -10.04
N ALA A 101 4.41 7.21 -10.64
CA ALA A 101 4.22 7.76 -11.98
C ALA A 101 4.63 9.24 -12.00
N PRO A 102 4.92 9.89 -13.13
CA PRO A 102 5.10 11.34 -13.11
C PRO A 102 3.88 12.04 -12.50
N GLU A 103 4.10 13.12 -11.74
CA GLU A 103 2.98 13.91 -11.22
C GLU A 103 2.15 14.43 -12.38
N ASN A 104 0.86 14.09 -12.35
CA ASN A 104 -0.16 14.69 -13.19
C ASN A 104 -1.24 15.25 -12.26
N ASN A 105 -2.06 16.19 -12.72
CA ASN A 105 -3.14 16.78 -11.91
C ASN A 105 -4.29 15.78 -11.60
N SER A 106 -4.05 14.47 -11.67
CA SER A 106 -4.96 13.42 -11.22
C SER A 106 -4.98 13.33 -9.70
N THR A 107 -6.15 13.05 -9.13
CA THR A 107 -6.32 12.87 -7.68
C THR A 107 -5.69 11.58 -7.15
N GLU A 108 -5.45 10.60 -8.02
CA GLU A 108 -4.81 9.34 -7.67
C GLU A 108 -3.68 9.08 -8.68
N ARG A 109 -2.45 9.12 -8.20
CA ARG A 109 -1.21 8.84 -8.95
C ARG A 109 -0.95 7.34 -8.90
N ASP A 110 -0.49 6.74 -9.98
CA ASP A 110 -0.03 5.34 -9.98
C ASP A 110 1.28 5.20 -9.22
N PHE A 111 1.41 4.17 -8.38
CA PHE A 111 2.63 3.92 -7.61
C PHE A 111 2.72 2.50 -7.04
N TRP A 112 3.95 2.15 -6.67
CA TRP A 112 4.30 1.09 -5.73
C TRP A 112 5.03 1.73 -4.55
N LEU A 113 4.54 1.52 -3.33
CA LEU A 113 5.04 2.25 -2.15
C LEU A 113 6.50 1.93 -1.83
N GLY A 114 6.93 0.69 -2.10
CA GLY A 114 8.26 0.18 -1.74
C GLY A 114 8.18 -0.85 -0.62
N LEU A 115 8.88 -1.98 -0.78
CA LEU A 115 8.87 -3.10 0.16
C LEU A 115 9.33 -2.69 1.56
N GLU A 116 10.34 -1.82 1.67
CA GLU A 116 10.85 -1.36 2.96
C GLU A 116 9.79 -0.59 3.75
N LYS A 117 9.03 0.26 3.06
CA LYS A 117 7.95 1.04 3.66
C LYS A 117 6.77 0.16 4.07
N ILE A 118 6.42 -0.81 3.21
CA ILE A 118 5.35 -1.77 3.48
C ILE A 118 5.70 -2.64 4.70
N HIS A 119 6.94 -3.12 4.78
CA HIS A 119 7.45 -3.86 5.92
C HIS A 119 7.37 -3.04 7.22
N TYR A 120 7.84 -1.80 7.20
CA TYR A 120 7.77 -0.92 8.37
C TYR A 120 6.32 -0.71 8.85
N LEU A 121 5.40 -0.42 7.92
CA LEU A 121 3.98 -0.24 8.25
C LEU A 121 3.37 -1.51 8.85
N ASN A 122 3.78 -2.69 8.37
CA ASN A 122 3.35 -3.98 8.92
C ASN A 122 3.90 -4.22 10.34
N GLN A 123 5.20 -4.01 10.57
CA GLN A 123 5.83 -4.15 11.88
C GLN A 123 5.23 -3.21 12.93
N GLY A 124 4.90 -1.97 12.53
CA GLY A 124 4.24 -0.99 13.39
C GLY A 124 2.76 -1.30 13.70
N GLY A 125 2.21 -2.41 13.21
CA GLY A 125 0.80 -2.77 13.38
C GLY A 125 -0.18 -1.91 12.57
N ASN A 126 0.32 -1.06 11.67
CA ASN A 126 -0.50 -0.18 10.83
C ASN A 126 -0.99 -0.88 9.55
N LEU A 127 -0.45 -2.05 9.23
CA LEU A 127 -0.83 -2.87 8.07
C LEU A 127 -1.01 -4.32 8.52
N THR A 128 -2.14 -4.67 9.12
CA THR A 128 -2.44 -6.05 9.54
C THR A 128 -3.35 -6.79 8.56
N LYS A 129 -3.86 -6.08 7.56
CA LYS A 129 -4.85 -6.53 6.57
C LYS A 129 -4.47 -5.99 5.21
N LEU A 130 -4.62 -6.80 4.18
CA LEU A 130 -4.51 -6.37 2.78
C LEU A 130 -5.83 -6.60 2.07
N ILE A 131 -6.22 -5.63 1.25
CA ILE A 131 -7.39 -5.74 0.39
C ILE A 131 -6.93 -5.45 -1.02
N PHE A 132 -7.04 -6.44 -1.90
CA PHE A 132 -6.86 -6.22 -3.33
C PHE A 132 -8.20 -5.90 -3.93
N VAL A 133 -8.22 -4.81 -4.68
CA VAL A 133 -9.40 -4.33 -5.40
C VAL A 133 -9.01 -4.26 -6.87
N LEU A 134 -9.72 -5.03 -7.69
CA LEU A 134 -9.75 -4.85 -9.14
C LEU A 134 -11.11 -4.23 -9.46
N ASP A 135 -11.10 -3.03 -10.01
CA ASP A 135 -12.30 -2.30 -10.42
C ASP A 135 -12.15 -1.94 -11.90
N PHE A 136 -13.06 -2.45 -12.73
CA PHE A 136 -12.98 -2.28 -14.18
C PHE A 136 -13.71 -1.02 -14.66
N GLY A 137 -14.38 -0.27 -13.77
CA GLY A 137 -15.10 0.96 -14.10
C GLY A 137 -16.30 0.80 -15.06
N LEU A 138 -16.52 -0.40 -15.61
CA LEU A 138 -17.63 -0.77 -16.47
C LEU A 138 -18.64 -1.59 -15.66
N ALA A 139 -19.93 -1.24 -15.74
CA ALA A 139 -21.05 -2.04 -15.23
C ALA A 139 -20.98 -2.51 -13.75
N ASN A 140 -20.21 -1.85 -12.88
CA ASN A 140 -19.87 -2.29 -11.51
C ASN A 140 -19.09 -3.61 -11.43
N ASP A 141 -18.36 -3.98 -12.47
CA ASP A 141 -17.42 -5.12 -12.44
C ASP A 141 -16.30 -4.83 -11.44
N SER A 142 -16.34 -5.55 -10.33
CA SER A 142 -15.31 -5.45 -9.31
C SER A 142 -15.05 -6.81 -8.66
N PHE A 143 -13.78 -7.03 -8.37
CA PHE A 143 -13.29 -8.14 -7.58
C PHE A 143 -12.57 -7.60 -6.37
N ARG A 144 -12.95 -8.09 -5.19
CA ARG A 144 -12.34 -7.69 -3.91
C ARG A 144 -11.99 -8.93 -3.13
N VAL A 145 -10.72 -9.09 -2.81
CA VAL A 145 -10.23 -10.15 -1.93
C VAL A 145 -9.54 -9.52 -0.73
N LYS A 146 -9.87 -10.03 0.45
CA LYS A 146 -9.31 -9.58 1.71
C LYS A 146 -8.44 -10.68 2.31
N TYR A 147 -7.24 -10.30 2.69
CA TYR A 147 -6.27 -11.09 3.43
C TYR A 147 -6.17 -10.52 4.85
N ASP A 148 -6.40 -11.37 5.85
CA ASP A 148 -6.27 -11.05 7.28
C ASP A 148 -4.99 -11.70 7.85
N ASP A 149 -4.51 -11.14 8.97
CA ASP A 149 -3.30 -11.57 9.68
C ASP A 149 -2.06 -11.53 8.78
N VAL A 150 -1.92 -10.44 8.00
CA VAL A 150 -0.81 -10.26 7.07
C VAL A 150 0.48 -9.99 7.84
N VAL A 151 1.55 -10.68 7.44
CA VAL A 151 2.91 -10.47 7.91
C VAL A 151 3.82 -10.28 6.70
N ILE A 152 4.58 -9.19 6.72
CA ILE A 152 5.59 -8.86 5.71
C ILE A 152 6.96 -8.94 6.39
N GLY A 153 7.80 -9.88 5.93
CA GLY A 153 9.16 -10.06 6.42
C GLY A 153 10.08 -8.91 6.02
N GLY A 154 11.29 -8.87 6.59
CA GLY A 154 12.28 -7.85 6.28
C GLY A 154 13.20 -8.25 5.13
N PRO A 155 14.30 -7.49 4.91
CA PRO A 155 15.30 -7.80 3.90
C PRO A 155 15.87 -9.22 4.00
N GLU A 156 15.98 -9.76 5.22
CA GLU A 156 16.52 -11.08 5.52
C GLU A 156 15.67 -12.24 5.02
N THR A 157 14.37 -12.01 4.78
CA THR A 157 13.46 -12.99 4.17
C THR A 157 13.02 -12.58 2.77
N HIS A 158 13.73 -11.62 2.15
CA HIS A 158 13.37 -11.03 0.87
C HIS A 158 11.93 -10.50 0.87
N TYR A 159 11.56 -9.81 1.94
CA TYR A 159 10.26 -9.20 2.14
C TYR A 159 9.08 -10.16 1.99
N SER A 160 9.25 -11.38 2.50
CA SER A 160 8.26 -12.46 2.32
C SER A 160 6.86 -12.08 2.85
N LEU A 161 5.82 -12.38 2.09
CA LEU A 161 4.43 -12.21 2.53
C LEU A 161 3.86 -13.53 3.05
N SER A 162 3.17 -13.47 4.19
CA SER A 162 2.27 -14.51 4.65
C SER A 162 0.97 -13.90 5.19
N TYR A 163 -0.07 -14.71 5.30
CA TYR A 163 -1.36 -14.29 5.83
C TYR A 163 -2.07 -15.47 6.49
N GLY A 164 -2.97 -15.21 7.44
CA GLY A 164 -3.73 -16.26 8.13
C GLY A 164 -4.91 -16.78 7.33
N GLN A 165 -5.78 -15.86 6.90
CA GLN A 165 -7.01 -16.19 6.17
C GLN A 165 -7.27 -15.23 5.02
N ALA A 166 -7.91 -15.73 3.96
CA ALA A 166 -8.35 -14.94 2.83
C ALA A 166 -9.81 -15.20 2.50
N ARG A 167 -10.52 -14.17 2.04
CA ARG A 167 -11.89 -14.30 1.54
C ARG A 167 -12.14 -13.37 0.35
N ILE A 168 -12.92 -13.86 -0.61
CA ILE A 168 -13.51 -13.03 -1.65
C ILE A 168 -14.67 -12.26 -1.01
N VAL A 169 -14.54 -10.93 -0.93
CA VAL A 169 -15.54 -10.01 -0.36
C VAL A 169 -16.55 -9.61 -1.43
N THR A 170 -16.10 -9.46 -2.68
CA THR A 170 -16.94 -9.08 -3.82
C THR A 170 -16.42 -9.78 -5.07
N ASN A 171 -17.31 -10.39 -5.83
CA ASN A 171 -17.04 -10.87 -7.19
C ASN A 171 -18.29 -10.60 -8.03
N ASN A 172 -18.40 -9.38 -8.54
CA ASN A 172 -19.52 -9.01 -9.39
C ASN A 172 -19.34 -9.68 -10.76
N ASN A 173 -20.44 -10.14 -11.36
CA ASN A 173 -20.45 -10.79 -12.68
C ASN A 173 -19.58 -12.05 -12.82
N ASN A 174 -19.28 -12.74 -11.71
CA ASN A 174 -18.55 -14.01 -11.68
C ASN A 174 -17.23 -13.97 -12.45
N LEU A 175 -16.45 -12.90 -12.23
CA LEU A 175 -15.11 -12.76 -12.79
C LEU A 175 -14.26 -13.99 -12.43
N PRO A 176 -13.37 -14.44 -13.33
CA PRO A 176 -12.60 -15.67 -13.17
C PRO A 176 -11.43 -15.54 -12.18
N PHE A 177 -11.45 -14.54 -11.30
CA PHE A 177 -10.42 -14.32 -10.28
C PHE A 177 -10.70 -15.15 -9.03
N SER A 178 -9.63 -15.57 -8.36
CA SER A 178 -9.69 -16.39 -7.15
C SER A 178 -8.64 -15.96 -6.12
N ILE A 179 -8.63 -16.61 -4.96
CA ILE A 179 -7.52 -16.48 -4.00
C ILE A 179 -6.35 -17.29 -4.54
N CYS A 180 -5.27 -16.60 -4.84
CA CYS A 180 -4.14 -17.10 -5.62
C CYS A 180 -2.83 -17.16 -4.81
N MET A 181 -2.88 -16.80 -3.52
CA MET A 181 -1.78 -17.01 -2.57
C MET A 181 -2.12 -18.20 -1.64
N SER A 182 -1.12 -18.76 -0.96
CA SER A 182 -1.32 -19.84 0.00
C SER A 182 -1.28 -19.29 1.44
N PRO A 183 -2.27 -19.62 2.30
CA PRO A 183 -2.26 -19.14 3.67
C PRO A 183 -1.09 -19.74 4.47
N ASN A 184 -0.60 -18.99 5.44
CA ASN A 184 0.44 -19.38 6.40
C ASN A 184 1.76 -19.87 5.77
N THR A 185 1.99 -19.54 4.51
CA THR A 185 3.24 -19.87 3.81
C THR A 185 3.95 -18.56 3.51
N PRO A 186 5.11 -18.27 4.13
CA PRO A 186 5.93 -17.13 3.76
C PRO A 186 6.44 -17.32 2.33
N THR A 187 5.98 -16.46 1.43
CA THR A 187 6.42 -16.44 0.04
C THR A 187 7.35 -15.23 -0.15
N PRO A 188 8.63 -15.42 -0.51
CA PRO A 188 9.54 -14.31 -0.81
C PRO A 188 9.05 -13.44 -1.97
N PHE A 189 9.50 -12.19 -2.03
CA PHE A 189 9.26 -11.32 -3.20
C PHE A 189 10.32 -11.59 -4.27
N SER A 190 9.92 -11.61 -5.53
CA SER A 190 10.81 -11.74 -6.69
C SER A 190 10.64 -10.56 -7.65
N THR A 191 11.70 -10.22 -8.38
CA THR A 191 11.70 -9.19 -9.44
C THR A 191 12.37 -9.73 -10.70
N PRO A 192 12.19 -9.10 -11.87
CA PRO A 192 12.83 -9.52 -13.11
C PRO A 192 14.35 -9.73 -13.03
N ASP A 193 15.03 -9.01 -12.13
CA ASP A 193 16.48 -9.06 -11.89
C ASP A 193 16.89 -9.81 -10.61
N ALA A 194 15.95 -10.25 -9.77
CA ALA A 194 16.23 -10.99 -8.54
C ALA A 194 15.18 -12.10 -8.31
N ASP A 195 15.61 -13.34 -8.51
CA ASP A 195 14.77 -14.53 -8.42
C ASP A 195 14.82 -15.14 -7.01
N HIS A 196 13.70 -15.06 -6.29
CA HIS A 196 13.49 -15.68 -4.98
C HIS A 196 12.22 -16.53 -4.94
N ASP A 197 11.65 -16.88 -6.10
CA ASP A 197 10.44 -17.67 -6.14
C ASP A 197 10.75 -19.17 -5.92
N GLN A 198 9.73 -20.02 -5.89
CA GLN A 198 9.90 -21.46 -5.64
C GLN A 198 9.89 -22.27 -6.94
N ASP A 199 9.90 -21.63 -8.11
CA ASP A 199 10.04 -22.33 -9.38
C ASP A 199 11.52 -22.69 -9.62
N PRO A 200 11.87 -23.97 -9.82
CA PRO A 200 13.26 -24.38 -9.96
C PRO A 200 13.88 -24.03 -11.33
N ALA A 201 13.08 -23.60 -12.31
CA ALA A 201 13.50 -23.51 -13.70
C ALA A 201 13.34 -22.11 -14.31
N VAL A 202 12.43 -21.29 -13.81
CA VAL A 202 12.05 -20.02 -14.43
C VAL A 202 11.90 -18.94 -13.36
N ASN A 203 12.53 -17.78 -13.56
CA ASN A 203 12.19 -16.59 -12.78
C ASN A 203 10.79 -16.10 -13.18
N CYS A 204 9.81 -16.28 -12.29
CA CYS A 204 8.42 -15.96 -12.58
C CYS A 204 8.19 -14.47 -12.71
N ALA A 205 8.90 -13.65 -11.93
CA ALA A 205 8.86 -12.19 -12.08
C ALA A 205 9.46 -11.73 -13.40
N GLY A 206 10.50 -12.40 -13.87
CA GLY A 206 11.08 -12.19 -15.21
C GLY A 206 10.09 -12.54 -16.33
N ALA A 207 9.38 -13.66 -16.20
CA ALA A 207 8.38 -14.10 -17.18
C ALA A 207 7.10 -13.24 -17.18
N ALA A 208 6.66 -12.79 -16.00
CA ALA A 208 5.51 -11.91 -15.83
C ALA A 208 5.82 -10.44 -16.17
N GLY A 209 7.11 -10.05 -16.14
CA GLY A 209 7.55 -8.68 -16.40
C GLY A 209 7.25 -7.71 -15.27
N ALA A 210 6.96 -8.19 -14.06
CA ALA A 210 6.77 -7.36 -12.87
C ALA A 210 7.11 -8.17 -11.61
N GLY A 211 7.44 -7.48 -10.53
CA GLY A 211 7.73 -8.11 -9.25
C GLY A 211 6.47 -8.52 -8.49
N TRP A 212 6.52 -9.66 -7.81
CA TRP A 212 5.43 -10.14 -6.95
C TRP A 212 5.92 -11.22 -5.97
N TRP A 213 5.05 -11.59 -5.04
CA TRP A 213 5.21 -12.79 -4.21
C TRP A 213 4.79 -14.04 -4.98
N PHE A 214 5.58 -14.39 -6.01
CA PHE A 214 5.38 -15.59 -6.82
C PHE A 214 5.73 -16.84 -6.03
N ARG A 215 4.91 -17.88 -6.16
CA ARG A 215 5.28 -19.20 -5.64
C ARG A 215 5.90 -20.04 -6.75
N ASN A 216 5.27 -20.10 -7.90
CA ASN A 216 5.76 -20.76 -9.10
C ASN A 216 5.21 -20.06 -10.34
N CYS A 217 5.61 -20.47 -11.54
CA CYS A 217 5.20 -19.74 -12.74
C CYS A 217 3.84 -20.20 -13.30
N ASN A 218 2.97 -20.79 -12.47
CA ASN A 218 1.62 -21.16 -12.87
C ASN A 218 0.68 -19.94 -12.83
N PHE A 219 0.83 -19.07 -13.83
CA PHE A 219 0.02 -17.86 -14.01
C PHE A 219 -1.48 -18.11 -14.22
N SER A 220 -1.91 -19.37 -14.40
CA SER A 220 -3.34 -19.72 -14.39
C SER A 220 -3.96 -19.70 -12.99
N THR A 221 -3.13 -19.83 -11.95
CA THR A 221 -3.54 -19.88 -10.54
C THR A 221 -2.92 -18.78 -9.69
N GLU A 222 -1.88 -18.10 -10.18
CA GLU A 222 -1.20 -17.00 -9.48
C GLU A 222 -1.69 -15.65 -10.00
N CYS A 223 -2.00 -14.72 -9.09
CA CYS A 223 -2.31 -13.34 -9.48
C CYS A 223 -1.03 -12.53 -9.49
N ASN A 224 -0.83 -11.73 -10.53
CA ASN A 224 0.14 -10.65 -10.53
C ASN A 224 -0.60 -9.32 -10.74
N PRO A 225 -1.00 -8.62 -9.67
CA PRO A 225 -1.70 -7.35 -9.81
C PRO A 225 -0.81 -6.22 -10.36
N LEU A 226 0.50 -6.45 -10.54
CA LEU A 226 1.43 -5.47 -11.12
C LEU A 226 1.77 -5.76 -12.59
N GLY A 227 1.26 -6.84 -13.19
CA GLY A 227 1.56 -7.21 -14.58
C GLY A 227 0.82 -8.45 -15.05
#